data_AF-A0A8J4WHM0-F1
#
_entry.id   AF-A0A8J4WHM0-F1
#
_cell.length_a   1.000
_cell.length_b   1.000
_cell.length_c   1.000
_cell.angle_alpha   90.00
_cell.angle_beta   90.00
_cell.angle_gamma   90.00
#
_symmetry.space_group_name_H-M   'P 1'
#
loop_
_entity.id
_entity.type
_entity.pdbx_description
1 polymer ?
#
loop_
_entity_poly.entity_id
_entity_poly.type
_entity_poly.pdbx_seq_one_letter_code
_entity_poly.pdbx_strand_id
1 'polypeptide(L)'
;MAHLRTYNMKVLIGNWWEERIYKDEEQKSDAHRAYIHNELSKALVSLSQRDYNKECIPAPFDGYARIGMNIQILNPGISSYYEKMGLASPRDAYALALGITNTYGLSVLIAKRVTNIFEKLHEENVLKIVATRCVEAAKRNLFRIESPYTGNDGSLVRYGQSVMLTLKPMIAQTEANTEGPLGQPLYLASDVEHLCDPLDEKVIIKHVRTNKSLALEPDFLIPNVFGRDANVSANTYYDSHKAERDVNIWTLTSARQPGVCGDNRATNRAALPITADNTSSECDMTHQTTCGHQAA
;
A
#
# COMPACT_ATOMS: atom_id res chain seq x y z
N MET A 1 -19.21 -45.25 45.75
CA MET A 1 -19.95 -44.32 44.88
C MET A 1 -20.43 -45.10 43.67
N ALA A 2 -21.67 -44.89 43.20
CA ALA A 2 -22.19 -45.62 42.04
C ALA A 2 -21.64 -45.00 40.74
N HIS A 3 -20.95 -45.80 39.92
CA HIS A 3 -20.48 -45.35 38.61
C HIS A 3 -21.67 -45.34 37.65
N LEU A 4 -22.25 -44.16 37.39
CA LEU A 4 -23.24 -43.97 36.34
C LEU A 4 -22.61 -44.36 35.00
N ARG A 5 -23.27 -45.26 34.27
CA ARG A 5 -22.90 -45.58 32.89
C ARG A 5 -23.30 -44.41 32.01
N THR A 6 -22.35 -43.78 31.33
CA THR A 6 -22.64 -42.88 30.23
C THR A 6 -23.12 -43.68 29.02
N TYR A 7 -24.24 -43.27 28.44
CA TYR A 7 -24.83 -43.89 27.25
C TYR A 7 -24.61 -43.02 26.01
N ASN A 8 -24.77 -43.61 24.83
CA ASN A 8 -24.74 -42.84 23.58
C ASN A 8 -26.03 -42.01 23.46
N MET A 9 -25.95 -40.73 23.09
CA MET A 9 -27.10 -39.79 22.98
C MET A 9 -28.21 -40.19 21.99
N LYS A 10 -28.00 -41.25 21.20
CA LYS A 10 -29.06 -41.92 20.41
C LYS A 10 -30.00 -42.78 21.28
N VAL A 11 -29.60 -43.11 22.51
CA VAL A 11 -30.39 -43.83 23.52
C VAL A 11 -31.11 -42.82 24.39
N LEU A 12 -32.44 -42.96 24.52
CA LEU A 12 -33.29 -42.03 25.27
C LEU A 12 -33.32 -42.43 26.75
N ILE A 13 -32.28 -42.06 27.52
CA ILE A 13 -32.15 -42.40 28.94
C ILE A 13 -31.51 -41.23 29.73
N GLY A 14 -31.95 -41.01 30.97
CA GLY A 14 -31.53 -39.84 31.75
C GLY A 14 -31.97 -38.51 31.11
N ASN A 15 -31.17 -37.46 31.27
CA ASN A 15 -31.46 -36.11 30.77
C ASN A 15 -31.15 -35.94 29.26
N TRP A 16 -31.40 -36.98 28.45
CA TRP A 16 -31.11 -37.02 27.01
C TRP A 16 -31.70 -35.86 26.21
N TRP A 17 -32.78 -35.24 26.71
CA TRP A 17 -33.44 -34.10 26.08
C TRP A 17 -32.65 -32.81 26.27
N GLU A 18 -32.21 -32.51 27.49
CA GLU A 18 -31.29 -31.41 27.83
C GLU A 18 -29.95 -31.57 27.09
N GLU A 19 -29.35 -32.77 27.11
CA GLU A 19 -28.10 -33.02 26.38
C GLU A 19 -28.22 -32.76 24.87
N ARG A 20 -29.39 -33.06 24.28
CA ARG A 20 -29.65 -32.81 22.86
C ARG A 20 -29.88 -31.33 22.56
N ILE A 21 -30.61 -30.61 23.42
CA ILE A 21 -30.81 -29.16 23.31
C ILE A 21 -29.45 -28.46 23.43
N TYR A 22 -28.65 -28.80 24.44
CA TYR A 22 -27.32 -28.25 24.66
C TYR A 22 -26.42 -28.42 23.42
N LYS A 23 -26.40 -29.60 22.79
CA LYS A 23 -25.58 -29.82 21.59
C LYS A 23 -26.10 -29.15 20.32
N ASP A 24 -27.41 -28.97 20.19
CA ASP A 24 -27.99 -28.18 19.11
C ASP A 24 -27.66 -26.68 19.27
N GLU A 25 -27.69 -26.16 20.51
CA GLU A 25 -27.24 -24.80 20.84
C GLU A 25 -25.72 -24.62 20.68
N GLU A 26 -24.91 -25.59 21.10
CA GLU A 26 -23.46 -25.64 20.89
C GLU A 26 -23.12 -25.61 19.39
N GLN A 27 -23.75 -26.51 18.60
CA GLN A 27 -23.58 -26.57 17.14
C GLN A 27 -24.02 -25.28 16.44
N LYS A 28 -25.10 -24.63 16.90
CA LYS A 28 -25.54 -23.31 16.40
C LYS A 28 -24.54 -22.20 16.77
N SER A 29 -24.00 -22.23 17.99
CA SER A 29 -22.99 -21.27 18.47
C SER A 29 -21.71 -21.38 17.64
N ASP A 30 -21.22 -22.59 17.39
CA ASP A 30 -20.03 -22.84 16.60
C ASP A 30 -20.23 -22.55 15.11
N ALA A 31 -21.40 -22.85 14.55
CA ALA A 31 -21.76 -22.42 13.20
C ALA A 31 -21.76 -20.88 13.07
N HIS A 32 -22.24 -20.15 14.09
CA HIS A 32 -22.23 -18.69 14.12
C HIS A 32 -20.80 -18.12 14.26
N ARG A 33 -19.97 -18.70 15.14
CA ARG A 33 -18.55 -18.37 15.28
C ARG A 33 -17.78 -18.61 13.98
N ALA A 34 -17.99 -19.76 13.33
CA ALA A 34 -17.38 -20.11 12.05
C ALA A 34 -17.82 -19.17 10.91
N TYR A 35 -19.09 -18.74 10.89
CA TYR A 35 -19.57 -17.73 9.96
C TYR A 35 -18.84 -16.38 10.15
N ILE A 36 -18.76 -15.88 11.39
CA ILE A 36 -18.04 -14.63 11.68
C ILE A 36 -16.56 -14.73 11.28
N HIS A 37 -15.89 -15.84 11.62
CA HIS A 37 -14.49 -16.10 11.22
C HIS A 37 -14.31 -16.15 9.69
N ASN A 38 -15.25 -16.76 8.96
CA ASN A 38 -15.22 -16.82 7.50
C ASN A 38 -15.35 -15.41 6.89
N GLU A 39 -16.37 -14.63 7.28
CA GLU A 39 -16.53 -13.26 6.77
C GLU A 39 -15.39 -12.32 7.19
N LEU A 40 -14.84 -12.46 8.41
CA LEU A 40 -13.60 -11.80 8.83
C LEU A 40 -12.46 -12.09 7.84
N SER A 41 -12.19 -13.38 7.57
CA SER A 41 -11.10 -13.79 6.68
C SER A 41 -11.28 -13.24 5.26
N LYS A 42 -12.48 -13.27 4.69
CA LYS A 42 -12.81 -12.68 3.38
C LYS A 42 -12.59 -11.17 3.34
N ALA A 43 -13.04 -10.44 4.35
CA ALA A 43 -12.87 -8.99 4.42
C ALA A 43 -11.39 -8.59 4.52
N LEU A 44 -10.62 -9.29 5.36
CA LEU A 44 -9.18 -9.07 5.52
C LEU A 44 -8.42 -9.40 4.22
N VAL A 45 -8.72 -10.54 3.60
CA VAL A 45 -8.15 -10.92 2.29
C VAL A 45 -8.51 -9.90 1.21
N SER A 46 -9.74 -9.37 1.18
CA SER A 46 -10.12 -8.31 0.22
C SER A 46 -9.33 -7.01 0.40
N LEU A 47 -8.91 -6.69 1.64
CA LEU A 47 -8.12 -5.49 1.96
C LEU A 47 -6.62 -5.67 1.77
N SER A 48 -6.10 -6.89 1.97
CA SER A 48 -4.70 -7.25 1.73
C SER A 48 -4.41 -7.73 0.30
N GLN A 49 -5.44 -8.06 -0.47
CA GLN A 49 -5.33 -8.33 -1.90
C GLN A 49 -4.68 -7.14 -2.61
N ARG A 50 -3.71 -7.45 -3.48
CA ARG A 50 -3.07 -6.44 -4.32
C ARG A 50 -4.12 -5.81 -5.24
N ASP A 51 -4.25 -4.50 -5.20
CA ASP A 51 -5.24 -3.80 -6.01
C ASP A 51 -4.62 -3.23 -7.28
N TYR A 52 -4.54 -4.06 -8.32
CA TYR A 52 -4.12 -3.68 -9.66
C TYR A 52 -5.18 -2.87 -10.43
N ASN A 53 -5.98 -2.06 -9.72
CA ASN A 53 -7.19 -1.46 -10.26
C ASN A 53 -6.86 -0.48 -11.41
N LYS A 54 -7.54 -0.69 -12.54
CA LYS A 54 -7.40 0.17 -13.73
C LYS A 54 -8.02 1.55 -13.53
N GLU A 55 -8.69 1.80 -12.38
CA GLU A 55 -9.21 3.10 -11.93
C GLU A 55 -8.14 4.15 -11.56
N CYS A 56 -6.96 4.08 -12.17
CA CYS A 56 -6.26 5.33 -12.40
C CYS A 56 -7.11 6.15 -13.39
N ILE A 57 -7.44 7.39 -13.06
CA ILE A 57 -7.60 8.42 -14.09
C ILE A 57 -6.42 8.27 -15.06
N PRO A 58 -6.59 8.38 -16.39
CA PRO A 58 -5.49 8.25 -17.36
C PRO A 58 -4.52 9.44 -17.23
N ALA A 59 -3.78 9.46 -16.13
CA ALA A 59 -2.65 10.34 -15.89
C ALA A 59 -1.67 10.16 -17.05
N PRO A 60 -1.22 11.26 -17.67
CA PRO A 60 -0.16 11.22 -18.66
C PRO A 60 1.06 10.46 -18.10
N PHE A 61 1.87 9.90 -19.00
CA PHE A 61 3.16 9.32 -18.62
C PHE A 61 4.22 10.42 -18.39
N ASP A 62 3.85 11.46 -17.64
CA ASP A 62 4.69 12.62 -17.32
C ASP A 62 5.47 12.45 -16.01
N GLY A 63 5.04 11.53 -15.14
CA GLY A 63 5.73 11.19 -13.90
C GLY A 63 5.34 12.06 -12.69
N TYR A 64 4.32 12.91 -12.78
CA TYR A 64 3.96 13.83 -11.69
C TYR A 64 2.73 13.40 -10.90
N ALA A 65 2.68 13.78 -9.62
CA ALA A 65 1.50 13.62 -8.79
C ALA A 65 0.37 14.60 -9.23
N ARG A 66 -0.86 14.09 -9.30
CA ARG A 66 -2.06 14.86 -9.67
C ARG A 66 -3.22 14.60 -8.74
N ILE A 67 -4.06 15.60 -8.54
CA ILE A 67 -5.30 15.48 -7.76
C ILE A 67 -6.23 14.46 -8.46
N GLY A 68 -6.86 13.60 -7.67
CA GLY A 68 -7.64 12.44 -8.12
C GLY A 68 -6.82 11.17 -8.37
N MET A 69 -5.48 11.21 -8.35
CA MET A 69 -4.66 10.00 -8.48
C MET A 69 -4.67 9.15 -7.21
N ASN A 70 -4.65 7.83 -7.39
CA ASN A 70 -4.35 6.87 -6.33
C ASN A 70 -2.83 6.66 -6.26
N ILE A 71 -2.26 6.79 -5.06
CA ILE A 71 -0.84 6.63 -4.75
C ILE A 71 -0.64 5.71 -3.55
N GLN A 72 0.57 5.17 -3.43
CA GLN A 72 1.11 4.66 -2.18
C GLN A 72 2.02 5.72 -1.56
N ILE A 73 2.16 5.69 -0.23
CA ILE A 73 3.02 6.60 0.52
C ILE A 73 4.02 5.75 1.29
N LEU A 74 5.29 5.80 0.88
CA LEU A 74 6.34 4.91 1.35
C LEU A 74 7.36 5.69 2.18
N ASN A 75 7.75 5.19 3.35
CA ASN A 75 8.99 5.59 3.99
C ASN A 75 10.10 4.66 3.45
N PRO A 76 11.18 5.19 2.85
CA PRO A 76 12.19 4.38 2.15
C PRO A 76 13.13 3.58 3.09
N GLY A 77 12.93 3.63 4.41
CA GLY A 77 13.79 2.97 5.39
C GLY A 77 14.91 3.88 5.89
N ILE A 78 16.06 3.31 6.28
CA ILE A 78 17.22 4.11 6.71
C ILE A 78 17.85 4.85 5.52
N SER A 79 18.20 6.13 5.72
CA SER A 79 18.94 6.90 4.70
C SER A 79 20.43 6.52 4.71
N SER A 80 21.04 6.39 3.53
CA SER A 80 22.44 5.93 3.36
C SER A 80 23.50 6.82 4.02
N TYR A 81 23.15 8.04 4.42
CA TYR A 81 23.97 8.87 5.32
C TYR A 81 24.01 8.31 6.76
N TYR A 82 22.83 8.01 7.32
CA TYR A 82 22.68 7.50 8.69
C TYR A 82 23.23 6.09 8.84
N GLU A 83 23.07 5.26 7.80
CA GLU A 83 23.68 3.94 7.69
C GLU A 83 25.22 4.01 7.74
N LYS A 84 25.83 4.81 6.86
CA LYS A 84 27.31 4.99 6.82
C LYS A 84 27.90 5.58 8.09
N MET A 85 27.15 6.44 8.77
CA MET A 85 27.58 7.07 10.03
C MET A 85 27.23 6.25 11.29
N GLY A 86 26.47 5.15 11.16
CA GLY A 86 26.00 4.37 12.31
C GLY A 86 25.04 5.12 13.25
N LEU A 87 24.39 6.19 12.77
CA LEU A 87 23.58 7.11 13.59
C LEU A 87 22.14 6.63 13.83
N ALA A 88 21.69 5.56 13.16
CA ALA A 88 20.39 4.95 13.34
C ALA A 88 20.47 3.43 13.18
N SER A 89 19.55 2.71 13.82
CA SER A 89 19.38 1.27 13.62
C SER A 89 18.97 0.96 12.18
N PRO A 90 19.47 -0.13 11.56
CA PRO A 90 19.04 -0.54 10.23
C PRO A 90 17.52 -0.78 10.20
N ARG A 91 16.86 -0.23 9.18
CA ARG A 91 15.39 -0.14 9.13
C ARG A 91 14.90 -0.37 7.70
N ASP A 92 14.05 -1.39 7.55
CA ASP A 92 13.32 -1.71 6.31
C ASP A 92 12.45 -0.53 5.83
N ALA A 93 12.04 -0.55 4.55
CA ALA A 93 11.01 0.34 4.05
C ALA A 93 9.61 -0.02 4.59
N TYR A 94 8.74 0.97 4.71
CA TYR A 94 7.35 0.80 5.19
C TYR A 94 6.37 1.56 4.28
N ALA A 95 5.19 1.01 4.04
CA ALA A 95 4.06 1.73 3.45
C ALA A 95 3.12 2.27 4.53
N LEU A 96 2.64 3.49 4.35
CA LEU A 96 1.51 4.03 5.12
C LEU A 96 0.25 3.18 4.82
N ALA A 97 -0.53 2.83 5.84
CA ALA A 97 -1.68 1.94 5.67
C ALA A 97 -2.78 2.16 6.72
N LEU A 98 -3.99 1.69 6.38
CA LEU A 98 -5.10 1.53 7.31
C LEU A 98 -4.86 0.31 8.21
N GLY A 99 -4.76 0.55 9.52
CA GLY A 99 -4.76 -0.45 10.58
C GLY A 99 -6.10 -0.48 11.31
N ILE A 100 -6.46 -1.66 11.81
CA ILE A 100 -7.72 -1.88 12.55
C ILE A 100 -7.34 -2.48 13.91
N THR A 101 -7.46 -1.70 15.00
CA THR A 101 -6.87 -2.12 16.30
C THR A 101 -7.80 -2.97 17.17
N ASN A 102 -9.12 -2.92 16.96
CA ASN A 102 -10.10 -3.66 17.74
C ASN A 102 -10.70 -4.82 16.93
N THR A 103 -10.10 -6.00 17.05
CA THR A 103 -10.60 -7.26 16.47
C THR A 103 -12.03 -7.59 16.93
N TYR A 104 -12.32 -7.36 18.21
CA TYR A 104 -13.61 -7.69 18.82
C TYR A 104 -14.75 -6.82 18.27
N GLY A 105 -14.57 -5.48 18.23
CA GLY A 105 -15.54 -4.55 17.65
C GLY A 105 -15.90 -4.91 16.21
N LEU A 106 -14.89 -5.17 15.36
CA LEU A 106 -15.11 -5.58 13.98
C LEU A 106 -15.87 -6.92 13.89
N SER A 107 -15.56 -7.90 14.74
CA SER A 107 -16.31 -9.17 14.80
C SER A 107 -17.78 -8.98 15.18
N VAL A 108 -18.09 -8.02 16.07
CA VAL A 108 -19.46 -7.67 16.48
C VAL A 108 -20.21 -6.94 15.35
N LEU A 109 -19.55 -6.05 14.59
CA LEU A 109 -20.15 -5.38 13.43
C LEU A 109 -20.47 -6.38 12.29
N ILE A 110 -19.61 -7.37 12.06
CA ILE A 110 -19.87 -8.48 11.13
C ILE A 110 -21.03 -9.37 11.64
N ALA A 111 -21.04 -9.73 12.93
CA ALA A 111 -22.14 -10.52 13.51
C ALA A 111 -23.51 -9.82 13.36
N LYS A 112 -23.53 -8.48 13.48
CA LYS A 112 -24.71 -7.62 13.25
C LYS A 112 -25.06 -7.40 11.77
N ARG A 113 -24.28 -7.94 10.82
CA ARG A 113 -24.44 -7.78 9.35
C ARG A 113 -24.57 -6.31 8.91
N VAL A 114 -23.80 -5.41 9.51
CA VAL A 114 -23.75 -4.00 9.12
C VAL A 114 -23.16 -3.88 7.72
N THR A 115 -23.81 -3.14 6.81
CA THR A 115 -23.30 -2.86 5.45
C THR A 115 -22.09 -1.93 5.49
N ASN A 116 -22.21 -0.83 6.24
CA ASN A 116 -21.24 0.26 6.26
C ASN A 116 -20.22 0.05 7.39
N ILE A 117 -19.48 -1.07 7.36
CA ILE A 117 -18.57 -1.47 8.44
C ILE A 117 -17.50 -0.40 8.72
N PHE A 118 -16.94 0.23 7.67
CA PHE A 118 -15.88 1.23 7.82
C PHE A 118 -16.32 2.54 8.47
N GLU A 119 -17.55 3.00 8.23
CA GLU A 119 -18.10 4.17 8.94
C GLU A 119 -18.14 3.89 10.45
N LYS A 120 -18.70 2.74 10.85
CA LYS A 120 -18.84 2.41 12.28
C LYS A 120 -17.50 2.14 12.96
N LEU A 121 -16.52 1.57 12.24
CA LEU A 121 -15.15 1.46 12.76
C LEU A 121 -14.45 2.83 12.90
N HIS A 122 -14.88 3.85 12.15
CA HIS A 122 -14.41 5.22 12.32
C HIS A 122 -15.10 5.91 13.51
N GLU A 123 -16.43 5.78 13.63
CA GLU A 123 -17.23 6.24 14.77
C GLU A 123 -16.71 5.65 16.11
N GLU A 124 -16.42 4.34 16.14
CA GLU A 124 -15.88 3.63 17.31
C GLU A 124 -14.36 3.90 17.54
N ASN A 125 -13.72 4.76 16.72
CA ASN A 125 -12.28 5.09 16.78
C ASN A 125 -11.36 3.85 16.74
N VAL A 126 -11.77 2.83 15.97
CA VAL A 126 -11.08 1.54 15.80
C VAL A 126 -10.06 1.59 14.66
N LEU A 127 -10.35 2.39 13.63
CA LEU A 127 -9.45 2.64 12.51
C LEU A 127 -8.30 3.56 12.93
N LYS A 128 -7.06 3.17 12.59
CA LYS A 128 -5.86 4.00 12.79
C LYS A 128 -5.01 3.99 11.54
N ILE A 129 -4.30 5.09 11.28
CA ILE A 129 -3.21 5.09 10.31
C ILE A 129 -2.00 4.44 10.98
N VAL A 130 -1.38 3.49 10.29
CA VAL A 130 -0.18 2.74 10.72
C VAL A 130 0.81 2.66 9.57
N ALA A 131 2.02 2.19 9.82
CA ALA A 131 3.02 1.93 8.80
C ALA A 131 3.31 0.43 8.75
N THR A 132 3.01 -0.21 7.62
CA THR A 132 3.18 -1.66 7.42
C THR A 132 4.45 -1.97 6.64
N ARG A 133 5.07 -3.13 6.91
CA ARG A 133 6.18 -3.64 6.07
C ARG A 133 5.69 -4.20 4.73
N CYS A 134 4.37 -4.32 4.53
CA CYS A 134 3.80 -4.67 3.22
C CYS A 134 3.85 -3.46 2.27
N VAL A 135 4.98 -3.31 1.58
CA VAL A 135 5.22 -2.25 0.59
C VAL A 135 4.39 -2.44 -0.69
N GLU A 136 3.89 -3.64 -0.96
CA GLU A 136 3.11 -3.97 -2.17
C GLU A 136 1.75 -3.25 -2.22
N ALA A 137 1.36 -2.72 -3.38
CA ALA A 137 0.08 -2.02 -3.57
C ALA A 137 -1.13 -2.90 -3.24
N ALA A 138 -1.86 -2.57 -2.18
CA ALA A 138 -3.07 -3.23 -1.70
C ALA A 138 -4.09 -2.18 -1.23
N LYS A 139 -5.39 -2.54 -1.17
CA LYS A 139 -6.45 -1.55 -0.85
C LYS A 139 -6.16 -0.79 0.45
N ARG A 140 -5.66 -1.48 1.49
CA ARG A 140 -5.31 -0.87 2.78
C ARG A 140 -4.14 0.14 2.75
N ASN A 141 -3.32 0.22 1.70
CA ASN A 141 -2.20 1.17 1.60
C ASN A 141 -2.33 2.15 0.40
N LEU A 142 -3.53 2.24 -0.19
CA LEU A 142 -3.85 3.06 -1.35
C LEU A 142 -4.60 4.34 -0.94
N PHE A 143 -3.99 5.50 -1.19
CA PHE A 143 -4.56 6.82 -0.88
C PHE A 143 -4.86 7.58 -2.17
N ARG A 144 -6.05 8.16 -2.28
CA ARG A 144 -6.37 9.16 -3.32
C ARG A 144 -5.93 10.54 -2.84
N ILE A 145 -5.19 11.26 -3.69
CA ILE A 145 -4.92 12.69 -3.48
C ILE A 145 -6.20 13.46 -3.81
N GLU A 146 -6.68 14.29 -2.90
CA GLU A 146 -7.88 15.11 -3.07
C GLU A 146 -7.57 16.58 -2.80
N SER A 147 -8.29 17.48 -3.47
CA SER A 147 -8.22 18.92 -3.18
C SER A 147 -9.11 19.23 -1.97
N PRO A 148 -8.65 20.03 -0.98
CA PRO A 148 -9.51 20.51 0.11
C PRO A 148 -10.56 21.52 -0.37
N TYR A 149 -10.47 21.99 -1.62
CA TYR A 149 -11.43 22.85 -2.31
C TYR A 149 -12.02 22.12 -3.53
N THR A 150 -13.29 22.31 -3.83
CA THR A 150 -13.98 21.65 -4.94
C THR A 150 -13.41 22.07 -6.32
N GLY A 151 -13.38 21.13 -7.27
CA GLY A 151 -13.20 21.44 -8.71
C GLY A 151 -11.80 21.30 -9.33
N ASN A 152 -10.81 20.75 -8.63
CA ASN A 152 -9.40 20.69 -9.11
C ASN A 152 -8.90 19.30 -9.56
N ASP A 153 -9.79 18.34 -9.86
CA ASP A 153 -9.39 16.98 -10.25
C ASP A 153 -8.56 16.96 -11.55
N GLY A 154 -7.52 16.12 -11.58
CA GLY A 154 -6.55 16.02 -12.68
C GLY A 154 -5.45 17.09 -12.68
N SER A 155 -5.57 18.15 -11.87
CA SER A 155 -4.53 19.19 -11.74
C SER A 155 -3.23 18.64 -11.13
N LEU A 156 -2.10 19.23 -11.50
CA LEU A 156 -0.78 18.90 -10.92
C LEU A 156 -0.70 19.36 -9.47
N VAL A 157 -0.14 18.51 -8.61
CA VAL A 157 0.21 18.88 -7.23
C VAL A 157 1.55 19.63 -7.22
N ARG A 158 1.70 20.59 -6.31
CA ARG A 158 2.90 21.42 -6.15
C ARG A 158 3.32 21.51 -4.68
N TYR A 159 4.61 21.66 -4.40
CA TYR A 159 5.10 21.92 -3.06
C TYR A 159 4.48 23.20 -2.47
N GLY A 160 4.13 23.13 -1.18
CA GLY A 160 3.36 24.16 -0.48
C GLY A 160 1.85 24.14 -0.75
N GLN A 161 1.36 23.38 -1.75
CA GLN A 161 -0.08 23.24 -1.99
C GLN A 161 -0.73 22.37 -0.91
N SER A 162 -1.89 22.80 -0.43
CA SER A 162 -2.71 21.99 0.48
C SER A 162 -3.47 20.89 -0.28
N VAL A 163 -3.34 19.66 0.21
CA VAL A 163 -3.99 18.44 -0.30
C VAL A 163 -4.59 17.63 0.85
N MET A 164 -5.54 16.76 0.52
CA MET A 164 -6.10 15.75 1.41
C MET A 164 -5.72 14.35 0.91
N LEU A 165 -5.59 13.38 1.81
CA LEU A 165 -5.17 12.01 1.49
C LEU A 165 -6.25 11.04 1.99
N THR A 166 -7.06 10.55 1.07
CA THR A 166 -8.30 9.79 1.38
C THR A 166 -8.13 8.33 0.99
N LEU A 167 -8.34 7.41 1.93
CA LEU A 167 -8.22 5.97 1.68
C LEU A 167 -9.33 5.43 0.75
N LYS A 168 -8.99 4.44 -0.09
CA LYS A 168 -9.97 3.60 -0.82
C LYS A 168 -10.10 2.21 -0.16
N PRO A 169 -11.31 1.61 -0.10
CA PRO A 169 -12.61 2.22 -0.35
C PRO A 169 -12.87 3.33 0.68
N MET A 170 -13.60 4.36 0.27
CA MET A 170 -13.89 5.51 1.12
C MET A 170 -14.62 5.06 2.39
N ILE A 171 -14.07 5.39 3.56
CA ILE A 171 -14.87 5.57 4.77
C ILE A 171 -15.86 6.67 4.37
N ALA A 172 -17.14 6.32 4.24
CA ALA A 172 -17.97 7.01 3.26
C ALA A 172 -18.17 8.48 3.63
N GLN A 173 -18.15 9.32 2.59
CA GLN A 173 -18.60 10.69 2.72
C GLN A 173 -20.10 10.62 3.05
N THR A 174 -20.48 11.04 4.25
CA THR A 174 -21.88 11.27 4.55
C THR A 174 -22.40 12.34 3.59
N GLU A 175 -23.47 12.06 2.84
CA GLU A 175 -24.12 13.03 1.93
C GLU A 175 -24.89 14.14 2.71
N ALA A 176 -24.38 14.51 3.88
CA ALA A 176 -24.90 15.57 4.73
C ALA A 176 -24.32 16.92 4.26
N ASN A 177 -25.17 17.73 3.64
CA ASN A 177 -24.87 19.08 3.16
C ASN A 177 -24.24 19.96 4.27
N THR A 178 -22.90 20.00 4.29
CA THR A 178 -22.12 20.71 5.31
C THR A 178 -20.94 21.40 4.62
N GLU A 179 -20.98 22.72 4.50
CA GLU A 179 -20.03 23.52 3.71
C GLU A 179 -18.68 23.73 4.45
N GLY A 180 -18.10 22.66 4.98
CA GLY A 180 -16.81 22.66 5.67
C GLY A 180 -15.85 21.61 5.10
N PRO A 181 -14.52 21.84 5.15
CA PRO A 181 -13.55 20.83 4.74
C PRO A 181 -13.60 19.63 5.70
N LEU A 182 -14.15 18.51 5.23
CA LEU A 182 -14.40 17.27 6.00
C LEU A 182 -13.13 16.47 6.37
N GLY A 183 -11.95 17.06 6.20
CA GLY A 183 -10.67 16.50 6.61
C GLY A 183 -9.65 17.59 6.89
N GLN A 184 -8.66 17.30 7.74
CA GLN A 184 -7.61 18.26 8.08
C GLN A 184 -6.56 18.26 6.96
N PRO A 185 -6.35 19.39 6.25
CA PRO A 185 -5.46 19.42 5.10
C PRO A 185 -4.00 19.22 5.51
N LEU A 186 -3.28 18.53 4.65
CA LEU A 186 -1.84 18.37 4.67
C LEU A 186 -1.25 19.24 3.55
N TYR A 187 0.06 19.47 3.59
CA TYR A 187 0.79 20.01 2.45
C TYR A 187 2.04 19.17 2.21
N LEU A 188 2.45 19.11 0.95
CA LEU A 188 3.70 18.46 0.54
C LEU A 188 4.81 19.51 0.53
N ALA A 189 5.99 19.13 1.00
CA ALA A 189 7.20 19.95 0.95
C ALA A 189 8.36 19.09 0.45
N SER A 190 9.11 19.60 -0.52
CA SER A 190 10.45 19.11 -0.89
C SER A 190 11.40 20.31 -0.93
N ASP A 191 12.66 20.06 -1.25
CA ASP A 191 13.63 21.11 -1.53
C ASP A 191 13.27 21.84 -2.84
N VAL A 192 13.68 23.11 -2.94
CA VAL A 192 12.90 24.14 -3.66
C VAL A 192 13.18 24.19 -5.19
N GLU A 193 13.49 23.06 -5.81
CA GLU A 193 13.97 23.00 -7.21
C GLU A 193 12.91 22.61 -8.25
N HIS A 194 11.75 22.06 -7.85
CA HIS A 194 10.74 21.56 -8.79
C HIS A 194 9.36 22.21 -8.59
N LEU A 195 8.71 22.53 -9.71
CA LEU A 195 7.48 23.36 -9.73
C LEU A 195 6.19 22.55 -9.56
N CYS A 196 6.29 21.22 -9.68
CA CYS A 196 5.24 20.22 -9.49
C CYS A 196 5.90 18.96 -8.93
N ASP A 197 5.19 18.18 -8.12
CA ASP A 197 5.76 17.08 -7.34
C ASP A 197 5.95 15.82 -8.22
N PRO A 198 7.17 15.34 -8.46
CA PRO A 198 7.40 14.08 -9.15
C PRO A 198 7.05 12.88 -8.27
N LEU A 199 6.58 11.82 -8.91
CA LEU A 199 6.46 10.51 -8.28
C LEU A 199 7.86 9.93 -7.99
N ASP A 200 7.93 9.10 -6.96
CA ASP A 200 9.15 8.43 -6.48
C ASP A 200 10.26 9.37 -5.95
N GLU A 201 10.01 10.68 -5.85
CA GLU A 201 10.86 11.63 -5.12
C GLU A 201 10.67 11.53 -3.59
N LYS A 202 11.63 12.08 -2.83
CA LYS A 202 11.56 12.25 -1.38
C LYS A 202 10.83 13.54 -1.03
N VAL A 203 9.75 13.43 -0.27
CA VAL A 203 8.93 14.56 0.22
C VAL A 203 8.74 14.47 1.73
N ILE A 204 8.48 15.60 2.35
CA ILE A 204 8.06 15.73 3.75
C ILE A 204 6.59 16.13 3.75
N ILE A 205 5.73 15.27 4.28
CA ILE A 205 4.29 15.53 4.41
C ILE A 205 4.06 16.27 5.72
N LYS A 206 3.49 17.48 5.68
CA LYS A 206 3.29 18.34 6.86
C LYS A 206 1.82 18.66 7.08
N HIS A 207 1.38 18.63 8.34
CA HIS A 207 0.02 18.99 8.72
C HIS A 207 -0.12 20.52 8.85
N VAL A 208 -0.98 21.12 8.00
CA VAL A 208 -1.11 22.58 7.82
C VAL A 208 -1.29 23.31 9.16
N ARG A 209 -2.17 22.81 10.03
CA ARG A 209 -2.59 23.51 11.27
C ARG A 209 -1.59 23.42 12.41
N THR A 210 -0.69 22.42 12.43
CA THR A 210 0.32 22.27 13.51
C THR A 210 1.75 22.45 13.04
N ASN A 211 1.99 22.62 11.74
CA ASN A 211 3.32 22.67 11.12
C ASN A 211 4.24 21.51 11.60
N LYS A 212 3.66 20.32 11.74
CA LYS A 212 4.38 19.10 12.14
C LYS A 212 4.41 18.12 10.98
N SER A 213 5.56 17.48 10.81
CA SER A 213 5.81 16.45 9.79
C SER A 213 5.15 15.13 10.17
N LEU A 214 4.79 14.32 9.18
CA LEU A 214 4.39 12.93 9.35
C LEU A 214 5.63 12.10 9.71
N ALA A 215 5.59 11.31 10.78
CA ALA A 215 6.73 10.54 11.26
C ALA A 215 6.40 9.05 11.36
N LEU A 216 7.34 8.21 10.93
CA LEU A 216 7.34 6.77 11.19
C LEU A 216 7.98 6.50 12.56
N GLU A 217 7.26 5.81 13.44
CA GLU A 217 7.67 5.44 14.80
C GLU A 217 7.97 3.92 14.86
N PRO A 218 9.14 3.45 14.36
CA PRO A 218 9.40 2.02 14.14
C PRO A 218 9.46 1.19 15.44
N ASP A 219 9.87 1.81 16.54
CA ASP A 219 10.01 1.17 17.85
C ASP A 219 8.65 0.90 18.52
N PHE A 220 7.60 1.61 18.08
CA PHE A 220 6.26 1.57 18.66
C PHE A 220 5.31 0.74 17.80
N LEU A 221 5.38 -0.58 17.92
CA LEU A 221 4.53 -1.50 17.16
C LEU A 221 3.09 -1.56 17.71
N ILE A 222 2.11 -1.34 16.83
CA ILE A 222 0.67 -1.43 17.12
C ILE A 222 0.12 -2.79 16.66
N PRO A 223 -0.47 -3.60 17.56
CA PRO A 223 -1.22 -4.78 17.17
C PRO A 223 -2.51 -4.39 16.45
N ASN A 224 -2.78 -5.02 15.31
CA ASN A 224 -3.98 -4.82 14.51
C ASN A 224 -4.39 -6.13 13.82
N VAL A 225 -5.56 -6.18 13.17
CA VAL A 225 -6.08 -7.45 12.59
C VAL A 225 -5.17 -8.05 11.51
N PHE A 226 -4.30 -7.26 10.87
CA PHE A 226 -3.34 -7.73 9.86
C PHE A 226 -1.97 -8.14 10.44
N GLY A 227 -1.70 -7.91 11.74
CA GLY A 227 -0.42 -8.24 12.37
C GLY A 227 0.07 -7.17 13.35
N ARG A 228 1.38 -6.89 13.32
CA ARG A 228 2.00 -5.77 14.06
C ARG A 228 2.63 -4.81 13.05
N ASP A 229 1.97 -3.67 12.85
CA ASP A 229 2.47 -2.57 12.03
C ASP A 229 3.09 -1.50 12.95
N ALA A 230 4.02 -0.68 12.45
CA ALA A 230 4.60 0.42 13.20
C ALA A 230 3.60 1.57 13.39
N ASN A 231 3.75 2.34 14.46
CA ASN A 231 2.97 3.55 14.71
C ASN A 231 3.40 4.68 13.76
N VAL A 232 2.50 5.65 13.57
CA VAL A 232 2.73 6.86 12.79
C VAL A 232 2.29 8.06 13.63
N SER A 233 3.14 9.07 13.73
CA SER A 233 2.88 10.28 14.52
C SER A 233 2.93 11.55 13.67
N ALA A 234 2.40 12.64 14.24
CA ALA A 234 2.64 13.99 13.73
C ALA A 234 3.72 14.65 14.60
N ASN A 235 4.98 14.45 14.24
CA ASN A 235 6.13 14.98 14.95
C ASN A 235 7.30 15.24 14.00
N THR A 236 8.08 16.28 14.23
CA THR A 236 9.25 16.60 13.39
C THR A 236 10.52 16.29 14.17
N TYR A 237 11.26 15.28 13.72
CA TYR A 237 12.53 14.86 14.29
C TYR A 237 13.68 15.46 13.50
N TYR A 238 14.54 16.19 14.20
CA TYR A 238 15.74 16.80 13.63
C TYR A 238 17.01 16.03 14.00
N ASP A 239 18.05 16.20 13.18
CA ASP A 239 19.41 15.75 13.50
C ASP A 239 20.30 16.88 14.08
N SER A 240 21.58 16.57 14.27
CA SER A 240 22.61 17.52 14.74
C SER A 240 22.81 18.74 13.83
N HIS A 241 22.39 18.67 12.56
CA HIS A 241 22.49 19.73 11.57
C HIS A 241 21.16 20.48 11.38
N LYS A 242 20.11 20.10 12.12
CA LYS A 242 18.72 20.57 11.99
C LYS A 242 18.04 20.19 10.66
N ALA A 243 18.55 19.19 9.95
CA ALA A 243 17.81 18.56 8.86
C ALA A 243 16.72 17.63 9.44
N GLU A 244 15.63 17.43 8.72
CA GLU A 244 14.59 16.46 9.12
C GLU A 244 15.08 15.04 8.86
N ARG A 245 14.85 14.15 9.83
CA ARG A 245 15.36 12.78 9.82
C ARG A 245 14.65 11.89 8.81
N ASP A 246 15.29 10.77 8.48
CA ASP A 246 14.75 9.68 7.66
C ASP A 246 13.41 9.09 8.15
N VAL A 247 13.06 9.26 9.43
CA VAL A 247 11.72 8.96 9.97
C VAL A 247 10.62 9.89 9.44
N ASN A 248 10.95 11.09 8.97
CA ASN A 248 10.03 12.10 8.43
C ASN A 248 10.03 12.20 6.90
N ILE A 249 10.96 11.53 6.22
CA ILE A 249 11.03 11.49 4.76
C ILE A 249 10.08 10.40 4.24
N TRP A 250 9.24 10.75 3.28
CA TRP A 250 8.32 9.86 2.59
C TRP A 250 8.52 9.96 1.07
N THR A 251 7.90 9.06 0.33
CA THR A 251 7.97 9.00 -1.13
C THR A 251 6.58 8.65 -1.67
N LEU A 252 6.15 9.35 -2.72
CA LEU A 252 4.83 9.19 -3.32
C LEU A 252 4.95 8.33 -4.58
N THR A 253 4.56 7.06 -4.49
CA THR A 253 4.69 6.09 -5.58
C THR A 253 3.33 5.84 -6.23
N SER A 254 3.26 5.77 -7.56
CA SER A 254 2.02 5.38 -8.22
C SER A 254 1.80 3.88 -8.09
N ALA A 255 0.57 3.45 -7.79
CA ALA A 255 0.19 2.03 -7.67
C ALA A 255 0.16 1.26 -9.02
N ARG A 256 0.92 1.70 -10.03
CA ARG A 256 1.06 1.09 -11.35
C ARG A 256 2.25 0.11 -11.38
N GLN A 257 2.24 -0.83 -12.32
CA GLN A 257 3.31 -1.80 -12.49
C GLN A 257 4.59 -1.15 -13.05
N PRO A 258 5.78 -1.44 -12.48
CA PRO A 258 6.99 -1.55 -13.30
C PRO A 258 6.88 -2.85 -14.12
N GLY A 259 6.65 -2.76 -15.44
CA GLY A 259 6.67 -3.96 -16.29
C GLY A 259 5.87 -3.96 -17.60
N VAL A 260 5.08 -2.93 -17.93
CA VAL A 260 4.37 -2.86 -19.23
C VAL A 260 4.60 -1.51 -19.91
N CYS A 261 5.79 -1.36 -20.50
CA CYS A 261 5.98 -0.48 -21.64
C CYS A 261 6.36 -1.35 -22.84
N GLY A 262 5.55 -1.33 -23.90
CA GLY A 262 5.87 -2.03 -25.15
C GLY A 262 6.71 -1.11 -26.03
N ASP A 263 8.03 -1.30 -26.06
CA ASP A 263 9.01 -0.43 -26.72
C ASP A 263 9.00 -0.50 -28.27
N ASN A 264 7.84 -0.23 -28.88
CA ASN A 264 7.70 -0.01 -30.32
C ASN A 264 8.11 1.43 -30.72
N ARG A 265 9.18 1.97 -30.12
CA ARG A 265 9.73 3.29 -30.52
C ARG A 265 11.25 3.45 -30.37
N ALA A 266 12.00 2.34 -30.34
CA ALA A 266 13.47 2.34 -30.20
C ALA A 266 14.28 2.20 -31.53
N THR A 267 13.64 2.18 -32.70
CA THR A 267 14.33 2.14 -34.01
C THR A 267 13.74 3.13 -35.01
N ASN A 268 14.20 4.39 -34.97
CA ASN A 268 14.25 5.28 -36.15
C ASN A 268 14.99 6.61 -35.83
N ARG A 269 16.31 6.63 -36.03
CA ARG A 269 17.04 7.89 -36.24
C ARG A 269 18.31 7.66 -37.08
N ALA A 270 18.47 8.47 -38.13
CA ALA A 270 19.68 8.64 -38.93
C ALA A 270 20.33 7.36 -39.51
N ALA A 271 19.69 6.75 -40.51
CA ALA A 271 20.48 6.16 -41.60
C ALA A 271 21.05 7.30 -42.46
N LEU A 272 22.38 7.38 -42.58
CA LEU A 272 23.02 8.22 -43.61
C LEU A 272 23.01 7.48 -44.95
N PRO A 273 22.80 8.17 -46.09
CA PRO A 273 22.73 7.51 -47.39
C PRO A 273 24.13 7.10 -47.84
N ILE A 274 24.39 5.79 -47.94
CA ILE A 274 25.52 5.27 -48.71
C ILE A 274 25.12 5.30 -50.19
N THR A 275 25.88 6.05 -50.98
CA THR A 275 25.72 6.13 -52.45
C THR A 275 26.09 4.81 -53.11
N ALA A 276 25.39 4.46 -54.20
CA ALA A 276 25.61 3.24 -54.95
C ALA A 276 26.87 3.32 -55.85
N ASP A 277 27.50 2.17 -56.06
CA ASP A 277 27.99 1.62 -57.35
C ASP A 277 28.47 0.17 -57.06
N ASN A 278 28.09 -0.87 -57.83
CA ASN A 278 28.63 -1.30 -59.14
C ASN A 278 30.15 -1.65 -59.05
N THR A 279 30.69 -2.77 -59.55
CA THR A 279 30.28 -3.70 -60.63
C THR A 279 31.01 -5.08 -60.50
N SER A 280 30.78 -6.04 -61.41
CA SER A 280 31.71 -7.12 -61.91
C SER A 280 32.48 -8.01 -60.88
N SER A 281 32.25 -9.33 -60.74
CA SER A 281 32.44 -10.48 -61.67
C SER A 281 33.87 -11.06 -61.70
N GLU A 282 33.99 -12.38 -61.98
CA GLU A 282 35.24 -13.16 -62.20
C GLU A 282 36.14 -13.40 -60.96
N CYS A 283 37.00 -14.43 -60.85
CA CYS A 283 37.07 -15.76 -61.50
C CYS A 283 37.90 -16.78 -60.65
N ASP A 284 38.05 -18.00 -61.19
CA ASP A 284 38.66 -19.22 -60.64
C ASP A 284 40.14 -19.22 -60.15
N MET A 285 40.51 -20.40 -59.58
CA MET A 285 41.83 -21.08 -59.58
C MET A 285 42.83 -20.97 -58.40
N THR A 286 42.82 -22.05 -57.59
CA THR A 286 43.97 -22.94 -57.22
C THR A 286 45.35 -22.39 -56.82
N HIS A 287 45.91 -22.91 -55.71
CA HIS A 287 46.97 -23.97 -55.73
C HIS A 287 47.33 -24.55 -54.34
N GLN A 288 48.12 -25.64 -54.32
CA GLN A 288 48.72 -26.30 -53.14
C GLN A 288 50.05 -25.60 -52.71
N THR A 289 50.82 -25.92 -51.65
CA THR A 289 50.93 -27.05 -50.70
C THR A 289 51.40 -26.48 -49.31
N THR A 290 52.12 -27.05 -48.32
CA THR A 290 52.88 -28.30 -47.96
C THR A 290 52.96 -28.34 -46.40
N CYS A 291 52.72 -29.44 -45.68
CA CYS A 291 53.61 -30.57 -45.32
C CYS A 291 54.53 -30.35 -44.07
N GLY A 292 54.76 -31.42 -43.27
CA GLY A 292 55.42 -31.43 -41.94
C GLY A 292 54.39 -31.65 -40.80
N HIS A 293 54.30 -32.74 -40.01
CA HIS A 293 55.24 -33.76 -39.48
C HIS A 293 56.34 -33.21 -38.54
N GLN A 294 56.68 -33.83 -37.39
CA GLN A 294 55.97 -34.84 -36.55
C GLN A 294 56.71 -34.97 -35.19
N ALA A 295 56.00 -34.99 -34.05
CA ALA A 295 56.41 -35.57 -32.77
C ALA A 295 55.19 -35.61 -31.81
N ALA A 296 54.93 -36.66 -31.04
CA ALA A 296 55.57 -37.97 -30.92
C ALA A 296 54.59 -39.10 -31.28
#